data_AF-A0A9W8HT68-F1
#
_entry.id   AF-A0A9W8HT68-F1
#
_cell.length_a   1.000
_cell.length_b   1.000
_cell.length_c   1.000
_cell.angle_alpha   90.00
_cell.angle_beta   90.00
_cell.angle_gamma   90.00
#
_symmetry.space_group_name_H-M   'P 1'
#
loop_
_entity.id
_entity.type
_entity.pdbx_description
1 polymer ?
#
loop_
_entity_poly.entity_id
_entity_poly.type
_entity_poly.pdbx_seq_one_letter_code
_entity_poly.pdbx_strand_id
1 'polypeptide(L)'
;VAAANAARAATETGQLDGGEQSEQLEEAAWEETLRSESDLLFECLQLMFLGRTKVSSLTRVAAFCKRIAECALCWPPKTAVRAIEFIHRLLIKYPALDRMLSSEEQAGCGLYLRDLDDPDMCNPFATCLFELHWLQIHYHAGVQAATARLLNYAKSEQKKHRL
;
A
#
# COMPACT_ATOMS: atom_id res chain seq x y z
N VAL A 1 54.84 -41.28 -4.15
CA VAL A 1 55.20 -40.22 -3.17
C VAL A 1 54.72 -38.83 -3.62
N ALA A 2 54.75 -38.47 -4.90
CA ALA A 2 54.26 -37.17 -5.39
C ALA A 2 52.73 -36.95 -5.29
N ALA A 3 51.91 -38.01 -5.44
CA ALA A 3 50.45 -37.89 -5.40
C ALA A 3 49.86 -37.69 -3.98
N ALA A 4 50.60 -38.04 -2.92
CA ALA A 4 50.14 -37.90 -1.54
C ALA A 4 50.29 -36.46 -1.00
N ASN A 5 51.18 -35.66 -1.61
CA ASN A 5 51.44 -34.29 -1.16
C ASN A 5 50.48 -33.26 -1.77
N ALA A 6 49.81 -33.56 -2.88
CA ALA A 6 48.81 -32.67 -3.49
C ALA A 6 47.48 -32.66 -2.71
N ALA A 7 47.10 -33.78 -2.10
CA ALA A 7 45.89 -33.88 -1.27
C ALA A 7 46.02 -33.11 0.06
N ARG A 8 47.24 -32.99 0.62
CA ARG A 8 47.48 -32.19 1.83
C ARG A 8 47.42 -30.68 1.56
N ALA A 9 47.84 -30.21 0.39
CA ALA A 9 47.77 -28.79 0.04
C ALA A 9 46.33 -28.27 -0.16
N ALA A 10 45.40 -29.13 -0.62
CA ALA A 10 43.99 -28.78 -0.77
C ALA A 10 43.20 -28.79 0.55
N THR A 11 43.75 -29.40 1.60
CA THR A 11 43.09 -29.48 2.92
C THR A 11 43.41 -28.26 3.79
N GLU A 12 44.48 -27.50 3.47
CA GLU A 12 44.89 -26.32 4.26
C GLU A 12 44.29 -24.99 3.73
N THR A 13 43.61 -24.99 2.58
CA THR A 13 43.01 -23.79 1.97
C THR A 13 41.48 -23.71 2.08
N GLY A 14 40.86 -24.51 2.95
CA GLY A 14 39.40 -24.67 2.98
C GLY A 14 38.73 -24.38 4.32
N GLN A 15 39.30 -23.55 5.19
CA GLN A 15 38.83 -23.47 6.58
C GLN A 15 38.79 -22.05 7.19
N LEU A 16 38.48 -21.03 6.39
CA LEU A 16 38.16 -19.68 6.90
C LEU A 16 36.89 -19.04 6.31
N ASP A 17 36.23 -19.64 5.31
CA ASP A 17 35.08 -19.04 4.59
C ASP A 17 33.70 -19.52 5.12
N GLY A 18 33.68 -20.49 6.04
CA GLY A 18 32.43 -21.03 6.59
C GLY A 18 31.77 -20.16 7.66
N GLY A 19 32.56 -19.32 8.36
CA GLY A 19 32.07 -18.40 9.39
C GLY A 19 31.38 -17.18 8.78
N GLU A 20 32.02 -16.55 7.79
CA GLU A 20 31.48 -15.37 7.12
C GLU A 20 30.21 -15.68 6.33
N GLN A 21 30.12 -16.86 5.69
CA GLN A 21 28.90 -17.27 5.00
C GLN A 21 27.76 -17.65 5.95
N SER A 22 28.05 -18.23 7.12
CA SER A 22 27.02 -18.55 8.11
C SER A 22 26.50 -17.31 8.84
N GLU A 23 27.38 -16.35 9.15
CA GLU A 23 27.00 -15.03 9.68
C GLU A 23 26.23 -14.20 8.65
N GLN A 24 26.59 -14.22 7.36
CA GLN A 24 25.84 -13.55 6.29
C GLN A 24 24.46 -14.17 6.04
N LEU A 25 24.33 -15.50 6.20
CA LEU A 25 23.03 -16.18 6.10
C LEU A 25 22.15 -15.92 7.33
N GLU A 26 22.73 -15.81 8.53
CA GLU A 26 22.01 -15.35 9.72
C GLU A 26 21.61 -13.87 9.61
N GLU A 27 22.52 -12.97 9.22
CA GLU A 27 22.22 -11.55 8.97
C GLU A 27 21.11 -11.38 7.92
N ALA A 28 21.16 -12.12 6.81
CA ALA A 28 20.09 -12.11 5.81
C ALA A 28 18.75 -12.62 6.37
N ALA A 29 18.77 -13.62 7.27
CA ALA A 29 17.56 -14.11 7.94
C ALA A 29 17.00 -13.08 8.95
N TRP A 30 17.86 -12.34 9.66
CA TRP A 30 17.44 -11.23 10.51
C TRP A 30 16.89 -10.07 9.68
N GLU A 31 17.48 -9.75 8.52
CA GLU A 31 16.97 -8.76 7.57
C GLU A 31 15.62 -9.16 6.93
N GLU A 32 15.43 -10.44 6.62
CA GLU A 32 14.15 -10.98 6.14
C GLU A 32 13.04 -10.91 7.22
N THR A 33 13.44 -10.89 8.50
CA THR A 33 12.55 -10.74 9.65
C THR A 33 12.25 -9.27 9.99
N LEU A 34 12.99 -8.29 9.43
CA LEU A 34 12.72 -6.88 9.63
C LEU A 34 11.43 -6.48 8.90
N ARG A 35 10.33 -6.37 9.66
CA ARG A 35 9.10 -5.76 9.15
C ARG A 35 9.44 -4.37 8.62
N SER A 36 9.13 -4.12 7.35
CA SER A 36 9.32 -2.80 6.78
C SER A 36 8.36 -1.82 7.46
N GLU A 37 8.73 -0.54 7.55
CA GLU A 37 7.83 0.51 8.05
C GLU A 37 6.48 0.51 7.32
N SER A 38 6.50 0.15 6.03
CA SER A 38 5.29 0.00 5.22
C SER A 38 4.39 -1.14 5.70
N ASP A 39 4.96 -2.25 6.19
CA ASP A 39 4.18 -3.37 6.75
C ASP A 39 3.43 -2.91 8.01
N LEU A 40 4.14 -2.25 8.93
CA LEU A 40 3.57 -1.73 10.16
C LEU A 40 2.49 -0.68 9.89
N LEU A 41 2.71 0.21 8.92
CA LEU A 41 1.72 1.20 8.50
C LEU A 41 0.42 0.54 8.03
N PHE A 42 0.51 -0.42 7.11
CA PHE A 42 -0.70 -1.07 6.58
C PHE A 42 -1.39 -1.98 7.60
N GLU A 43 -0.64 -2.61 8.51
CA GLU A 43 -1.20 -3.36 9.63
C GLU A 43 -2.00 -2.43 10.57
N CYS A 44 -1.43 -1.27 10.92
CA CYS A 44 -2.11 -0.25 11.71
C CYS A 44 -3.39 0.25 11.02
N LEU A 45 -3.31 0.57 9.73
CA LEU A 45 -4.46 1.02 8.94
C LEU A 45 -5.55 -0.05 8.83
N GLN A 46 -5.16 -1.31 8.66
CA GLN A 46 -6.06 -2.46 8.63
C GLN A 46 -6.77 -2.61 9.98
N LEU A 47 -6.06 -2.53 11.11
CA LEU A 47 -6.67 -2.60 12.44
C LEU A 47 -7.61 -1.42 12.70
N MET A 48 -7.20 -0.21 12.30
CA MET A 48 -7.96 1.02 12.55
C MET A 48 -9.29 1.04 11.78
N PHE A 49 -9.27 0.72 10.49
CA PHE A 49 -10.43 0.88 9.61
C PHE A 49 -11.18 -0.42 9.31
N LEU A 50 -10.48 -1.55 9.28
CA LEU A 50 -11.04 -2.84 8.87
C LEU A 50 -11.30 -3.77 10.06
N GLY A 51 -10.45 -3.76 11.10
CA GLY A 51 -10.55 -4.62 12.29
C GLY A 51 -11.41 -4.10 13.45
N ARG A 52 -11.69 -2.79 13.53
CA ARG A 52 -12.39 -2.19 14.68
C ARG A 52 -13.91 -2.41 14.63
N THR A 53 -14.50 -2.75 15.78
CA THR A 53 -15.97 -2.90 15.98
C THR A 53 -16.71 -1.56 15.99
N LYS A 54 -16.02 -0.47 16.35
CA LYS A 54 -16.59 0.88 16.40
C LYS A 54 -16.48 1.51 15.02
N VAL A 55 -17.63 1.84 14.42
CA VAL A 55 -17.73 2.48 13.11
C VAL A 55 -17.00 3.82 13.17
N SER A 56 -15.94 3.98 12.37
CA SER A 56 -15.29 5.28 12.19
C SER A 56 -16.24 6.19 11.43
N SER A 57 -16.24 7.49 11.75
CA SER A 57 -17.00 8.48 10.98
C SER A 57 -16.65 8.36 9.51
N LEU A 58 -17.66 8.38 8.64
CA LEU A 58 -17.49 8.25 7.20
C LEU A 58 -16.54 9.34 6.66
N THR A 59 -16.64 10.56 7.20
CA THR A 59 -15.75 11.68 6.88
C THR A 59 -14.29 11.37 7.19
N ARG A 60 -13.98 10.81 8.36
CA ARG A 60 -12.62 10.39 8.70
C ARG A 60 -12.09 9.32 7.75
N VAL A 61 -12.90 8.31 7.41
CA VAL A 61 -12.48 7.27 6.46
C VAL A 61 -12.19 7.88 5.09
N ALA A 62 -13.05 8.79 4.61
CA ALA A 62 -12.87 9.50 3.36
C ALA A 62 -11.61 10.38 3.36
N ALA A 63 -11.33 11.08 4.46
CA ALA A 63 -10.13 11.89 4.65
C ALA A 63 -8.85 11.06 4.53
N PHE A 64 -8.80 9.93 5.25
CA PHE A 64 -7.66 9.01 5.18
C PHE A 64 -7.55 8.36 3.80
N CYS A 65 -8.66 7.97 3.18
CA CYS A 65 -8.67 7.44 1.82
C CYS A 65 -8.04 8.43 0.83
N LYS A 66 -8.45 9.70 0.90
CA LYS A 66 -7.90 10.77 0.05
C LYS A 66 -6.41 10.98 0.29
N ARG A 67 -5.98 11.12 1.54
CA ARG A 67 -4.57 11.28 1.90
C ARG A 67 -3.70 10.10 1.48
N ILE A 68 -4.18 8.87 1.64
CA ILE A 68 -3.46 7.67 1.22
C ILE A 68 -3.33 7.64 -0.31
N ALA A 69 -4.37 8.02 -1.05
CA ALA A 69 -4.31 8.11 -2.51
C ALA A 69 -3.28 9.15 -2.97
N GLU A 70 -3.21 10.28 -2.27
CA GLU A 70 -2.21 11.33 -2.50
C GLU A 70 -0.79 10.85 -2.19
N CYS A 71 -0.58 10.19 -1.06
CA CYS A 71 0.71 9.61 -0.70
C CYS A 71 1.15 8.49 -1.67
N ALA A 72 0.20 7.71 -2.21
CA ALA A 72 0.50 6.64 -3.16
C ALA A 72 1.15 7.15 -4.45
N LEU A 73 0.97 8.43 -4.81
CA LEU A 73 1.66 9.05 -5.95
C LEU A 73 3.16 9.28 -5.68
N CYS A 74 3.56 9.41 -4.42
CA CYS A 74 4.94 9.68 -4.02
C CYS A 74 5.67 8.44 -3.49
N TRP A 75 4.95 7.34 -3.25
CA TRP A 75 5.52 6.13 -2.67
C TRP A 75 6.17 5.21 -3.70
N PRO A 76 7.14 4.37 -3.29
CA PRO A 76 7.68 3.32 -4.14
C PRO A 76 6.58 2.37 -4.64
N PRO A 77 6.74 1.73 -5.81
CA PRO A 77 5.68 0.94 -6.44
C PRO A 77 5.11 -0.17 -5.55
N LYS A 78 5.95 -0.85 -4.77
CA LYS A 78 5.53 -1.91 -3.83
C LYS A 78 4.53 -1.39 -2.79
N THR A 79 4.81 -0.22 -2.23
CA THR A 79 3.96 0.44 -1.23
C THR A 79 2.72 1.04 -1.87
N ALA A 80 2.84 1.62 -3.07
CA ALA A 80 1.71 2.18 -3.81
C ALA A 80 0.67 1.10 -4.18
N VAL A 81 1.10 -0.09 -4.61
CA VAL A 81 0.18 -1.22 -4.85
C VAL A 81 -0.61 -1.58 -3.59
N ARG A 82 0.06 -1.69 -2.44
CA ARG A 82 -0.61 -1.96 -1.15
C ARG A 82 -1.57 -0.85 -0.75
N ALA A 83 -1.24 0.41 -1.03
CA ALA A 83 -2.12 1.55 -0.80
C ALA A 83 -3.41 1.44 -1.62
N ILE A 84 -3.29 1.13 -2.91
CA ILE A 84 -4.43 0.96 -3.81
C ILE A 84 -5.31 -0.22 -3.39
N GLU A 85 -4.70 -1.34 -3.01
CA GLU A 85 -5.43 -2.50 -2.51
C GLU A 85 -6.14 -2.21 -1.18
N PHE A 86 -5.52 -1.43 -0.30
CA PHE A 86 -6.14 -0.97 0.94
C PHE A 86 -7.33 -0.04 0.65
N ILE A 87 -7.19 0.93 -0.26
CA ILE A 87 -8.30 1.80 -0.70
C ILE A 87 -9.44 0.96 -1.28
N HIS A 88 -9.15 -0.05 -2.11
CA HIS A 88 -10.17 -0.95 -2.64
C HIS A 88 -10.92 -1.68 -1.51
N ARG A 89 -10.22 -2.17 -0.49
CA ARG A 89 -10.86 -2.76 0.71
C ARG A 89 -11.71 -1.75 1.48
N LEU A 90 -11.30 -0.48 1.55
CA LEU A 90 -12.11 0.57 2.16
C LEU A 90 -13.40 0.84 1.41
N LEU A 91 -13.36 0.92 0.07
CA LEU A 91 -14.55 1.13 -0.76
C LEU A 91 -15.57 0.01 -0.56
N ILE A 92 -15.10 -1.25 -0.54
CA ILE A 92 -15.97 -2.42 -0.28
C ILE A 92 -16.61 -2.35 1.11
N LYS A 93 -15.86 -1.94 2.15
CA LYS A 93 -16.39 -1.86 3.52
C LYS A 93 -17.32 -0.66 3.73
N TYR A 94 -17.06 0.45 3.05
CA TYR A 94 -17.76 1.72 3.21
C TYR A 94 -18.32 2.19 1.86
N PRO A 95 -19.44 1.62 1.38
CA PRO A 95 -20.01 1.94 0.07
C PRO A 95 -20.39 3.42 -0.10
N ALA A 96 -20.63 4.14 1.00
CA ALA A 96 -20.86 5.58 0.95
C ALA A 96 -19.64 6.41 0.50
N LEU A 97 -18.44 5.80 0.40
CA LEU A 97 -17.25 6.42 -0.20
C LEU A 97 -17.31 6.49 -1.73
N ASP A 98 -18.22 5.76 -2.38
CA ASP A 98 -18.34 5.73 -3.84
C ASP A 98 -18.61 7.13 -4.43
N ARG A 99 -19.17 8.04 -3.63
CA ARG A 99 -19.34 9.46 -3.97
C ARG A 99 -18.04 10.14 -4.41
N MET A 100 -16.90 9.72 -3.85
CA MET A 100 -15.59 10.29 -4.20
C MET A 100 -15.06 9.80 -5.55
N LEU A 101 -15.66 8.75 -6.12
CA LEU A 101 -15.29 8.18 -7.42
C LEU A 101 -16.00 8.89 -8.58
N SER A 102 -17.05 9.68 -8.29
CA SER A 102 -17.76 10.49 -9.27
C SER A 102 -17.56 11.97 -9.00
N SER A 103 -17.18 12.75 -10.01
CA SER A 103 -17.13 14.21 -9.91
C SER A 103 -18.52 14.85 -9.88
N GLU A 104 -19.56 14.15 -10.33
CA GLU A 104 -20.93 14.68 -10.42
C GLU A 104 -21.63 14.71 -9.04
N GLU A 105 -21.20 13.88 -8.09
CA GLU A 105 -21.83 13.75 -6.77
C GLU A 105 -21.18 14.64 -5.70
N GLN A 106 -20.40 15.64 -6.12
CA GLN A 106 -19.81 16.64 -5.22
C GLN A 106 -20.92 17.57 -4.69
N ALA A 107 -21.64 17.09 -3.68
CA ALA A 107 -22.77 17.78 -3.06
C ALA A 107 -22.35 18.82 -2.00
N GLY A 108 -21.06 19.10 -1.86
CA GLY A 108 -20.54 20.01 -0.83
C GLY A 108 -20.11 21.35 -1.42
N CYS A 109 -20.76 22.44 -1.02
CA CYS A 109 -20.19 23.78 -1.16
C CYS A 109 -19.01 23.89 -0.17
N GLY A 110 -17.77 23.97 -0.64
CA GLY A 110 -16.60 24.13 0.21
C GLY A 110 -15.29 23.67 -0.43
N LEU A 111 -14.18 23.93 0.26
CA LEU A 111 -12.84 23.50 -0.14
C LEU A 111 -12.40 22.31 0.70
N TYR A 112 -11.72 21.34 0.08
CA TYR A 112 -11.03 20.27 0.77
C TYR A 112 -9.73 20.82 1.40
N LEU A 113 -9.58 20.65 2.71
CA LEU A 113 -8.42 21.12 3.48
C LEU A 113 -7.51 19.94 3.85
N ARG A 114 -6.56 19.63 2.96
CA ARG A 114 -5.66 18.48 3.11
C ARG A 114 -4.86 18.51 4.42
N ASP A 115 -4.30 19.67 4.76
CA ASP A 115 -3.30 19.81 5.83
C ASP A 115 -3.90 19.99 7.23
N LEU A 116 -5.22 19.87 7.36
CA LEU A 116 -5.90 20.03 8.64
C LEU A 116 -5.65 18.83 9.57
N ASP A 117 -5.30 19.08 10.83
CA ASP A 117 -5.00 17.99 11.78
C ASP A 117 -6.21 17.08 12.04
N ASP A 118 -7.41 17.67 12.15
CA ASP A 118 -8.64 16.91 12.36
C ASP A 118 -9.21 16.36 11.03
N PRO A 119 -9.16 15.03 10.82
CA PRO A 119 -9.69 14.42 9.60
C PRO A 119 -11.21 14.51 9.46
N ASP A 120 -11.95 14.79 10.54
CA ASP A 120 -13.41 14.97 10.45
C ASP A 120 -13.80 16.34 9.89
N MET A 121 -12.88 17.31 9.90
CA MET A 121 -13.13 18.69 9.48
C MET A 121 -12.53 19.03 8.11
N CYS A 122 -11.82 18.09 7.47
CA CYS A 122 -11.11 18.35 6.21
C CYS A 122 -12.02 18.44 4.97
N ASN A 123 -13.31 18.12 5.10
CA ASN A 123 -14.29 18.09 4.01
C ASN A 123 -13.84 17.26 2.77
N PRO A 124 -13.62 15.94 2.92
CA PRO A 124 -13.08 15.09 1.85
C PRO A 124 -14.07 14.83 0.72
N PHE A 125 -15.37 15.02 0.94
CA PHE A 125 -16.40 14.85 -0.10
C PHE A 125 -16.52 16.04 -1.05
N ALA A 126 -15.87 17.17 -0.75
CA ALA A 126 -15.74 18.28 -1.69
C ALA A 126 -14.71 18.02 -2.80
N THR A 127 -13.96 16.92 -2.73
CA THR A 127 -12.98 16.50 -3.75
C THR A 127 -13.29 15.08 -4.25
N CYS A 128 -12.70 14.70 -5.38
CA CYS A 128 -12.78 13.36 -5.95
C CYS A 128 -11.42 12.66 -5.89
N LEU A 129 -11.38 11.34 -6.04
CA LEU A 129 -10.15 10.54 -6.06
C LEU A 129 -9.45 10.61 -7.43
N PHE A 130 -9.08 11.83 -7.86
CA PHE A 130 -8.38 12.06 -9.13
C PHE A 130 -6.98 11.43 -9.17
N GLU A 131 -6.38 11.10 -8.03
CA GLU A 131 -5.09 10.41 -7.95
C GLU A 131 -5.13 9.04 -8.64
N LEU A 132 -6.29 8.38 -8.66
CA LEU A 132 -6.47 7.12 -9.37
C LEU A 132 -6.22 7.26 -10.88
N HIS A 133 -6.50 8.43 -11.46
CA HIS A 133 -6.19 8.69 -12.87
C HIS A 133 -4.67 8.68 -13.12
N TRP A 134 -3.91 9.32 -12.25
CA TRP A 134 -2.44 9.34 -12.34
C TRP A 134 -1.82 7.98 -12.05
N LEU A 135 -2.37 7.23 -11.08
CA LEU A 135 -1.92 5.88 -10.77
C LEU A 135 -2.22 4.87 -11.91
N GLN A 136 -3.25 5.13 -12.72
CA GLN A 136 -3.57 4.30 -13.88
C GLN A 136 -2.49 4.38 -14.97
N ILE A 137 -1.85 5.54 -15.13
CA ILE A 137 -0.79 5.77 -16.12
C ILE A 137 0.62 5.64 -15.52
N HIS A 138 0.73 5.10 -14.30
CA HIS A 138 1.99 4.91 -13.61
C HIS A 138 2.93 3.97 -14.37
N TYR A 139 4.26 4.18 -14.30
CA TYR A 139 5.24 3.40 -15.07
C TYR A 139 5.28 1.90 -14.71
N HIS A 140 4.99 1.57 -13.45
CA HIS A 140 5.04 0.19 -12.96
C HIS A 140 3.74 -0.57 -13.23
N ALA A 141 3.81 -1.68 -13.98
CA ALA A 141 2.66 -2.48 -14.38
C ALA A 141 1.79 -2.99 -13.21
N GLY A 142 2.39 -3.31 -12.06
CA GLY A 142 1.64 -3.75 -10.88
C GLY A 142 0.72 -2.65 -10.31
N VAL A 143 1.14 -1.38 -10.39
CA VAL A 143 0.34 -0.24 -9.92
C VAL A 143 -0.83 -0.02 -10.89
N GLN A 144 -0.57 -0.08 -12.20
CA GLN A 144 -1.60 0.00 -13.23
C GLN A 144 -2.65 -1.11 -13.07
N ALA A 145 -2.20 -2.36 -12.86
CA ALA A 145 -3.10 -3.50 -12.67
C ALA A 145 -3.94 -3.36 -11.40
N ALA A 146 -3.36 -2.94 -10.28
CA ALA A 146 -4.10 -2.70 -9.05
C ALA A 146 -5.14 -1.59 -9.22
N THR A 147 -4.76 -0.50 -9.88
CA THR A 147 -5.65 0.64 -10.15
C THR A 147 -6.78 0.26 -11.10
N ALA A 148 -6.48 -0.49 -12.17
CA ALA A 148 -7.48 -0.99 -13.11
C ALA A 148 -8.52 -1.88 -12.43
N ARG A 149 -8.11 -2.75 -11.50
CA ARG A 149 -9.05 -3.56 -10.70
C ARG A 149 -10.00 -2.69 -9.88
N LEU A 150 -9.46 -1.68 -9.19
CA LEU A 150 -10.26 -0.74 -8.39
C LEU A 150 -11.23 0.06 -9.28
N LEU A 151 -10.78 0.58 -10.42
CA LEU A 151 -11.63 1.33 -11.34
C LEU A 151 -12.73 0.46 -11.98
N ASN A 152 -12.46 -0.81 -12.24
CA ASN A 152 -13.47 -1.75 -12.72
C ASN A 152 -14.54 -2.01 -11.65
N TYR A 153 -14.13 -2.15 -10.39
CA TYR A 153 -15.05 -2.22 -9.25
C TYR A 153 -15.92 -0.96 -9.14
N ALA A 154 -15.30 0.23 -9.22
CA ALA A 154 -16.01 1.51 -9.20
C ALA A 154 -17.10 1.59 -10.30
N LYS A 155 -16.77 1.17 -11.52
CA LYS A 155 -17.73 1.14 -12.64
C LYS A 155 -18.90 0.19 -12.39
N SER A 156 -18.64 -0.97 -11.78
CA SER A 156 -19.73 -1.91 -11.45
C SER A 156 -20.67 -1.37 -10.39
N GLU A 157 -20.16 -0.69 -9.37
CA GLU A 157 -21.00 -0.08 -8.33
C GLU A 157 -21.82 1.10 -8.88
N GLN A 158 -21.22 1.96 -9.71
CA GLN A 158 -21.95 3.05 -10.37
C GLN A 158 -23.10 2.54 -11.25
N LYS A 159 -22.90 1.42 -11.96
CA LYS A 159 -23.96 0.81 -12.78
C LYS A 159 -25.13 0.34 -11.93
N LYS A 160 -24.87 -0.19 -10.73
CA LYS A 160 -25.90 -0.67 -9.80
C LYS A 160 -26.78 0.47 -9.29
N HIS A 161 -26.21 1.66 -9.07
CA HIS A 161 -26.97 2.83 -8.61
C HIS A 161 -27.80 3.53 -9.69
N ARG A 162 -27.55 3.24 -10.98
CA ARG A 162 -28.28 3.83 -12.13
C ARG A 162 -29.46 2.97 -12.63
N LEU A 163 -29.63 1.76 -12.12
CA LEU A 163 -30.72 0.82 -12.45
C LEU A 163 -31.78 0.83 -11.36
#